data_AF-A0A2E1P2S9-F1
#
_entry.id   AF-A0A2E1P2S9-F1
#
_cell.length_a   1.000
_cell.length_b   1.000
_cell.length_c   1.000
_cell.angle_alpha   90.00
_cell.angle_beta   90.00
_cell.angle_gamma   90.00
#
_symmetry.space_group_name_H-M   'P 1'
#
loop_
_entity.id
_entity.type
_entity.pdbx_description
1 polymer ?
#
loop_
_entity_poly.entity_id
_entity_poly.type
_entity_poly.pdbx_seq_one_letter_code
_entity_poly.pdbx_strand_id
1 'polypeptide(L)'
;WERFARYWPSQTEVSSAYIGHLDQTDRLRDAVDEMDALWKKLELDGLELLETYEHAGLEVSEWRQRVFDDPMNAMERITVERQRWDARVALIEQFSTLDTSFSGEEEVALRQQLLATEDIGHDVLDEMKAFIERFTRRVERHRVMLEEELAALRRSGRLEHETRTTELNLVELERHVAHITRSNGAYESSSQPSMVHSKMQASIASELESLRQAGWGVDKWLTEVKDAPLQVARALSDARPHLQRHDVLRRRLLALPWKRDVKLALEVEMMSQQPHWLAHLNLQIPNYTTHLASRAIEDEGYELQLWQPPIGRPTLMPIPKQRERKVLQPASALEEAHEAMLEAMDAGEEEKPLDENENVSEKVSRERNEPAIQQPLPAPKEELQEEVEEVLETKELPAQPVEAASTAATEVNAVDATKKALTSLTNLVAVLGLHELATTVEQGGLEALQDVRRNLAGQVNVAPRDVRIGRLLRLSLRLLPAGDEDDNERARLLAALSDMVPTLKRWTRRRLEARHSGSKGNFLADAMELGVALERIPGLGQHLPLEEDNWPLPSDMVGLTTEVSNLARSVNLPSAGGVKA
;
A
#
# COMPACT_ATOMS: atom_id res chain seq x y z
N TRP A 1 -3.35 78.82 0.70
CA TRP A 1 -4.74 78.93 0.23
C TRP A 1 -4.96 78.21 -1.10
N GLU A 2 -4.37 78.63 -2.24
CA GLU A 2 -4.63 78.03 -3.57
C GLU A 2 -4.47 76.49 -3.64
N ARG A 3 -3.48 75.90 -2.94
CA ARG A 3 -3.36 74.44 -2.79
C ARG A 3 -4.65 73.82 -2.23
N PHE A 4 -5.15 74.35 -1.12
CA PHE A 4 -6.39 73.87 -0.50
C PHE A 4 -7.62 74.11 -1.39
N ALA A 5 -7.69 75.22 -2.12
CA ALA A 5 -8.81 75.47 -3.04
C ALA A 5 -8.87 74.50 -4.23
N ARG A 6 -7.72 73.90 -4.58
CA ARG A 6 -7.61 72.88 -5.64
C ARG A 6 -8.08 71.49 -5.19
N TYR A 7 -7.79 71.10 -3.95
CA TYR A 7 -8.09 69.76 -3.44
C TYR A 7 -9.40 69.73 -2.62
N TRP A 8 -9.63 70.73 -1.76
CA TRP A 8 -10.75 70.79 -0.81
C TRP A 8 -11.63 72.04 -1.03
N PRO A 9 -12.30 72.17 -2.20
CA PRO A 9 -13.02 73.38 -2.58
C PRO A 9 -14.09 73.77 -1.54
N SER A 10 -14.86 72.80 -1.04
CA SER A 10 -15.92 72.99 -0.04
C SER A 10 -15.44 73.64 1.27
N GLN A 11 -14.25 73.29 1.74
CA GLN A 11 -13.65 73.89 2.95
C GLN A 11 -13.11 75.30 2.68
N THR A 12 -12.75 75.61 1.43
CA THR A 12 -12.29 76.95 1.04
C THR A 12 -13.39 77.96 0.71
N GLU A 13 -14.66 77.54 0.59
CA GLU A 13 -15.78 78.45 0.29
C GLU A 13 -15.90 79.58 1.32
N VAL A 14 -15.78 79.25 2.61
CA VAL A 14 -15.88 80.23 3.71
C VAL A 14 -14.71 81.22 3.72
N SER A 15 -13.48 80.75 3.44
CA SER A 15 -12.29 81.59 3.41
C SER A 15 -12.09 82.36 2.10
N SER A 16 -12.77 81.95 1.01
CA SER A 16 -12.76 82.66 -0.27
C SER A 16 -13.27 84.10 -0.15
N ALA A 17 -14.23 84.33 0.75
CA ALA A 17 -14.81 85.65 1.02
C ALA A 17 -13.85 86.63 1.71
N TYR A 18 -12.68 86.17 2.19
CA TYR A 18 -11.67 87.02 2.84
C TYR A 18 -10.55 87.46 1.87
N ILE A 19 -10.55 86.94 0.63
CA ILE A 19 -9.52 87.23 -0.36
C ILE A 19 -9.69 88.66 -0.91
N GLY A 20 -8.61 89.44 -0.88
CA GLY A 20 -8.59 90.82 -1.35
C GLY A 20 -9.02 91.88 -0.33
N HIS A 21 -9.45 91.47 0.86
CA HIS A 21 -9.80 92.38 1.96
C HIS A 21 -8.64 92.52 2.96
N LEU A 22 -7.96 93.67 2.93
CA LEU A 22 -6.82 93.97 3.83
C LEU A 22 -7.20 93.91 5.32
N ASP A 23 -8.44 94.25 5.68
CA ASP A 23 -8.93 94.21 7.06
C ASP A 23 -9.23 92.79 7.58
N GLN A 24 -9.06 91.76 6.73
CA GLN A 24 -9.43 90.36 7.03
C GLN A 24 -8.27 89.39 6.86
N THR A 25 -7.03 89.89 6.71
CA THR A 25 -5.81 89.07 6.55
C THR A 25 -5.60 88.09 7.70
N ASP A 26 -5.90 88.52 8.93
CA ASP A 26 -5.71 87.68 10.12
C ASP A 26 -6.71 86.51 10.11
N ARG A 27 -7.97 86.75 9.74
CA ARG A 27 -8.98 85.69 9.60
C ARG A 27 -8.68 84.72 8.46
N LEU A 28 -8.13 85.22 7.35
CA LEU A 28 -7.66 84.37 6.25
C LEU A 28 -6.45 83.52 6.68
N ARG A 29 -5.58 84.05 7.53
CA ARG A 29 -4.46 83.31 8.12
C ARG A 29 -4.97 82.24 9.08
N ASP A 30 -5.82 82.58 10.04
CA ASP A 30 -6.40 81.64 10.99
C ASP A 30 -7.09 80.47 10.26
N ALA A 31 -7.90 80.77 9.23
CA ALA A 31 -8.55 79.75 8.41
C ALA A 31 -7.57 78.87 7.62
N VAL A 32 -6.44 79.41 7.16
CA VAL A 32 -5.39 78.62 6.48
C VAL A 32 -4.61 77.75 7.47
N ASP A 33 -4.33 78.25 8.68
CA ASP A 33 -3.66 77.51 9.75
C ASP A 33 -4.56 76.38 10.31
N GLU A 34 -5.88 76.60 10.39
CA GLU A 34 -6.88 75.55 10.68
C GLU A 34 -6.90 74.46 9.60
N MET A 35 -6.88 74.83 8.31
CA MET A 35 -6.85 73.86 7.21
C MET A 35 -5.54 73.06 7.16
N ASP A 36 -4.41 73.67 7.48
CA ASP A 36 -3.11 72.99 7.57
C ASP A 36 -3.04 72.03 8.78
N ALA A 37 -3.66 72.41 9.91
CA ALA A 37 -3.81 71.51 11.07
C ALA A 37 -4.71 70.30 10.75
N LEU A 38 -5.81 70.50 10.01
CA LEU A 38 -6.67 69.40 9.54
C LEU A 38 -5.96 68.50 8.52
N TRP A 39 -5.15 69.08 7.61
CA TRP A 39 -4.33 68.31 6.67
C TRP A 39 -3.36 67.39 7.40
N LYS A 40 -2.54 67.93 8.30
CA LYS A 40 -1.57 67.16 9.08
C LYS A 40 -2.25 66.08 9.92
N LYS A 41 -3.43 66.35 10.46
CA LYS A 41 -4.18 65.35 11.22
C LYS A 41 -4.64 64.19 10.33
N LEU A 42 -5.27 64.48 9.19
CA LEU A 42 -5.72 63.43 8.27
C LEU A 42 -4.56 62.67 7.61
N GLU A 43 -3.42 63.34 7.40
CA GLU A 43 -2.18 62.72 6.94
C GLU A 43 -1.64 61.72 7.98
N LEU A 44 -1.56 62.12 9.26
CA LEU A 44 -1.16 61.22 10.35
C LEU A 44 -2.15 60.07 10.55
N ASP A 45 -3.44 60.36 10.70
CA ASP A 45 -4.50 59.36 10.88
C ASP A 45 -4.51 58.34 9.71
N GLY A 46 -4.22 58.79 8.48
CA GLY A 46 -4.12 57.96 7.29
C GLY A 46 -2.83 57.15 7.21
N LEU A 47 -1.68 57.71 7.59
CA LEU A 47 -0.40 56.99 7.62
C LEU A 47 -0.39 55.91 8.72
N GLU A 48 -0.92 56.19 9.92
CA GLU A 48 -1.10 55.20 10.99
C GLU A 48 -1.97 54.03 10.52
N LEU A 49 -3.08 54.31 9.83
CA LEU A 49 -3.94 53.28 9.25
C LEU A 49 -3.19 52.43 8.22
N LEU A 50 -2.48 53.05 7.27
CA LEU A 50 -1.72 52.31 6.25
C LEU A 50 -0.58 51.48 6.87
N GLU A 51 0.08 51.96 7.93
CA GLU A 51 1.07 51.19 8.67
C GLU A 51 0.48 49.90 9.25
N THR A 52 -0.75 49.91 9.79
CA THR A 52 -1.37 48.67 10.30
C THR A 52 -1.55 47.60 9.22
N TYR A 53 -1.91 48.01 7.99
CA TYR A 53 -2.06 47.08 6.87
C TYR A 53 -0.70 46.65 6.27
N GLU A 54 0.33 47.50 6.31
CA GLU A 54 1.69 47.12 5.91
C GLU A 54 2.28 46.07 6.87
N HIS A 55 2.11 46.24 8.17
CA HIS A 55 2.53 45.24 9.17
C HIS A 55 1.76 43.91 9.02
N ALA A 56 0.54 43.95 8.48
CA ALA A 56 -0.25 42.77 8.12
C ALA A 56 0.13 42.15 6.75
N GLY A 57 1.13 42.71 6.06
CA GLY A 57 1.70 42.15 4.83
C GLY A 57 1.09 42.66 3.51
N LEU A 58 0.30 43.76 3.53
CA LEU A 58 -0.22 44.37 2.30
C LEU A 58 0.73 45.43 1.73
N GLU A 59 0.90 45.47 0.40
CA GLU A 59 1.62 46.57 -0.24
C GLU A 59 0.72 47.82 -0.36
N VAL A 60 1.02 48.83 0.45
CA VAL A 60 0.30 50.13 0.50
C VAL A 60 1.15 51.32 0.02
N SER A 61 2.20 51.04 -0.74
CA SER A 61 3.20 52.00 -1.24
C SER A 61 2.56 53.16 -2.02
N GLU A 62 1.67 52.88 -2.97
CA GLU A 62 0.92 53.91 -3.71
C GLU A 62 -0.05 54.71 -2.83
N TRP A 63 -0.66 54.06 -1.84
CA TRP A 63 -1.65 54.72 -0.98
C TRP A 63 -1.01 55.73 -0.04
N ARG A 64 0.23 55.51 0.41
CA ARG A 64 1.02 56.50 1.15
C ARG A 64 1.22 57.80 0.35
N GLN A 65 1.55 57.68 -0.95
CA GLN A 65 1.69 58.85 -1.82
C GLN A 65 0.35 59.58 -1.99
N ARG A 66 -0.76 58.85 -2.17
CA ARG A 66 -2.11 59.43 -2.27
C ARG A 66 -2.53 60.17 -0.99
N VAL A 67 -2.22 59.63 0.20
CA VAL A 67 -2.48 60.30 1.49
C VAL A 67 -1.65 61.59 1.64
N PHE A 68 -0.40 61.58 1.19
CA PHE A 68 0.45 62.79 1.22
C PHE A 68 -0.04 63.90 0.25
N ASP A 69 -0.53 63.51 -0.93
CA ASP A 69 -0.98 64.43 -1.97
C ASP A 69 -2.38 65.01 -1.72
N ASP A 70 -3.34 64.21 -1.24
CA ASP A 70 -4.71 64.62 -0.85
C ASP A 70 -5.30 63.67 0.22
N PRO A 71 -5.08 63.93 1.51
CA PRO A 71 -5.45 62.99 2.57
C PRO A 71 -6.96 62.85 2.75
N MET A 72 -7.78 63.85 2.41
CA MET A 72 -9.24 63.75 2.57
C MET A 72 -9.85 62.76 1.58
N ASN A 73 -9.52 62.92 0.30
CA ASN A 73 -9.97 62.01 -0.77
C ASN A 73 -9.34 60.61 -0.61
N ALA A 74 -8.06 60.53 -0.23
CA ALA A 74 -7.42 59.27 0.07
C ALA A 74 -8.15 58.53 1.21
N MET A 75 -8.48 59.20 2.32
CA MET A 75 -9.21 58.60 3.44
C MET A 75 -10.62 58.15 3.06
N GLU A 76 -11.39 58.94 2.30
CA GLU A 76 -12.70 58.52 1.79
C GLU A 76 -12.59 57.22 0.97
N ARG A 77 -11.62 57.15 0.05
CA ARG A 77 -11.39 55.95 -0.78
C ARG A 77 -10.90 54.75 0.02
N ILE A 78 -10.04 54.98 1.02
CA ILE A 78 -9.61 53.95 1.98
C ILE A 78 -10.82 53.37 2.72
N THR A 79 -11.80 54.18 3.15
CA THR A 79 -12.99 53.66 3.85
C THR A 79 -13.85 52.73 2.98
N VAL A 80 -13.86 52.92 1.66
CA VAL A 80 -14.57 52.04 0.70
C VAL A 80 -13.82 50.73 0.48
N GLU A 81 -12.50 50.78 0.26
CA GLU A 81 -11.67 49.59 0.02
C GLU A 81 -11.38 48.79 1.30
N ARG A 82 -11.59 49.37 2.49
CA ARG A 82 -11.34 48.77 3.81
C ARG A 82 -11.85 47.34 3.95
N GLN A 83 -13.10 47.07 3.52
CA GLN A 83 -13.69 45.73 3.61
C GLN A 83 -12.91 44.68 2.81
N ARG A 84 -12.26 45.06 1.70
CA ARG A 84 -11.40 44.18 0.92
C ARG A 84 -10.04 43.99 1.57
N TRP A 85 -9.47 45.03 2.14
CA TRP A 85 -8.18 44.95 2.86
C TRP A 85 -8.31 44.07 4.10
N ASP A 86 -9.36 44.24 4.90
CA ASP A 86 -9.67 43.40 6.05
C ASP A 86 -9.84 41.92 5.63
N ALA A 87 -10.54 41.66 4.53
CA ALA A 87 -10.69 40.31 3.97
C ALA A 87 -9.37 39.72 3.44
N ARG A 88 -8.48 40.52 2.84
CA ARG A 88 -7.15 40.09 2.39
C ARG A 88 -6.25 39.75 3.58
N VAL A 89 -6.19 40.59 4.60
CA VAL A 89 -5.41 40.35 5.83
C VAL A 89 -5.87 39.05 6.50
N ALA A 90 -7.18 38.86 6.68
CA ALA A 90 -7.71 37.62 7.25
C ALA A 90 -7.34 36.37 6.44
N LEU A 91 -7.24 36.48 5.10
CA LEU A 91 -6.77 35.39 4.25
C LEU A 91 -5.26 35.16 4.36
N ILE A 92 -4.43 36.21 4.40
CA ILE A 92 -2.98 36.11 4.60
C ILE A 92 -2.66 35.40 5.92
N GLU A 93 -3.34 35.81 7.01
CA GLU A 93 -3.25 35.17 8.32
C GLU A 93 -3.63 33.68 8.22
N GLN A 94 -4.81 33.36 7.66
CA GLN A 94 -5.22 31.95 7.47
C GLN A 94 -4.18 31.14 6.68
N PHE A 95 -3.69 31.66 5.54
CA PHE A 95 -2.64 31.00 4.76
C PHE A 95 -1.35 30.77 5.56
N SER A 96 -0.97 31.68 6.46
CA SER A 96 0.20 31.52 7.33
C SER A 96 0.03 30.46 8.42
N THR A 97 -1.21 30.13 8.78
CA THR A 97 -1.53 29.06 9.76
C THR A 97 -1.71 27.67 9.15
N LEU A 98 -1.70 27.54 7.81
CA LEU A 98 -1.82 26.24 7.14
C LEU A 98 -0.52 25.42 7.25
N ASP A 99 -0.65 24.14 7.60
CA ASP A 99 0.45 23.18 7.46
C ASP A 99 0.72 22.88 5.99
N THR A 100 1.79 23.47 5.46
CA THR A 100 2.27 23.25 4.09
C THR A 100 3.35 22.16 3.99
N SER A 101 3.78 21.56 5.11
CA SER A 101 4.98 20.70 5.18
C SER A 101 4.95 19.49 4.24
N PHE A 102 3.76 18.94 4.00
CA PHE A 102 3.57 17.75 3.16
C PHE A 102 3.44 18.09 1.66
N SER A 103 2.74 19.17 1.33
CA SER A 103 2.54 19.59 -0.08
C SER A 103 1.93 20.99 -0.17
N GLY A 104 2.30 21.73 -1.22
CA GLY A 104 1.61 22.98 -1.59
C GLY A 104 2.24 24.26 -1.05
N GLU A 105 3.46 24.21 -0.49
CA GLU A 105 4.23 25.37 -0.05
C GLU A 105 4.34 26.45 -1.14
N GLU A 106 4.79 26.08 -2.35
CA GLU A 106 4.88 27.00 -3.50
C GLU A 106 3.52 27.60 -3.87
N GLU A 107 2.46 26.78 -3.84
CA GLU A 107 1.09 27.18 -4.17
C GLU A 107 0.45 28.12 -3.14
N VAL A 108 0.84 28.00 -1.86
CA VAL A 108 0.42 28.91 -0.79
C VAL A 108 1.24 30.19 -0.83
N ALA A 109 2.57 30.10 -1.05
CA ALA A 109 3.45 31.26 -1.16
C ALA A 109 3.05 32.18 -2.33
N LEU A 110 2.74 31.62 -3.51
CA LEU A 110 2.24 32.39 -4.66
C LEU A 110 0.91 33.08 -4.36
N ARG A 111 0.00 32.44 -3.62
CA ARG A 111 -1.29 33.03 -3.23
C ARG A 111 -1.15 34.10 -2.15
N GLN A 112 -0.25 33.92 -1.19
CA GLN A 112 0.12 34.97 -0.22
C GLN A 112 0.74 36.19 -0.92
N GLN A 113 1.64 35.97 -1.89
CA GLN A 113 2.21 37.05 -2.69
C GLN A 113 1.13 37.80 -3.47
N LEU A 114 0.22 37.09 -4.17
CA LEU A 114 -0.91 37.72 -4.87
C LEU A 114 -1.82 38.49 -3.89
N LEU A 115 -2.08 37.96 -2.68
CA LEU A 115 -2.81 38.68 -1.63
C LEU A 115 -2.11 39.94 -1.13
N ALA A 116 -0.78 39.99 -1.18
CA ALA A 116 0.02 41.15 -0.79
C ALA A 116 0.11 42.21 -1.91
N THR A 117 0.44 41.80 -3.13
CA THR A 117 0.65 42.65 -4.31
C THR A 117 -0.48 42.47 -5.35
N GLU A 118 -1.50 43.33 -5.31
CA GLU A 118 -2.47 43.67 -6.40
C GLU A 118 -3.74 44.36 -5.84
N ASP A 119 -4.57 44.95 -6.70
CA ASP A 119 -5.96 45.33 -6.40
C ASP A 119 -6.90 44.16 -6.76
N ILE A 120 -7.22 43.34 -5.75
CA ILE A 120 -7.85 42.02 -5.94
C ILE A 120 -9.39 42.12 -5.93
N GLY A 121 -10.03 41.60 -6.97
CA GLY A 121 -11.49 41.51 -7.07
C GLY A 121 -12.10 40.48 -6.12
N HIS A 122 -13.38 40.66 -5.76
CA HIS A 122 -14.08 39.76 -4.83
C HIS A 122 -14.10 38.29 -5.28
N ASP A 123 -14.21 38.03 -6.59
CA ASP A 123 -14.20 36.67 -7.15
C ASP A 123 -12.92 35.89 -6.79
N VAL A 124 -11.77 36.57 -6.81
CA VAL A 124 -10.47 35.99 -6.45
C VAL A 124 -10.36 35.77 -4.94
N LEU A 125 -10.92 36.68 -4.12
CA LEU A 125 -10.99 36.49 -2.66
C LEU A 125 -11.86 35.28 -2.29
N ASP A 126 -12.93 35.01 -3.05
CA ASP A 126 -13.79 33.85 -2.84
C ASP A 126 -13.14 32.55 -3.37
N GLU A 127 -12.36 32.61 -4.45
CA GLU A 127 -11.49 31.50 -4.86
C GLU A 127 -10.45 31.17 -3.78
N MET A 128 -9.80 32.18 -3.19
CA MET A 128 -8.83 32.02 -2.10
C MET A 128 -9.43 31.31 -0.89
N LYS A 129 -10.63 31.74 -0.43
CA LYS A 129 -11.39 31.05 0.62
C LYS A 129 -11.68 29.59 0.26
N ALA A 130 -12.18 29.36 -0.95
CA ALA A 130 -12.51 28.02 -1.43
C ALA A 130 -11.26 27.12 -1.57
N PHE A 131 -10.09 27.69 -1.86
CA PHE A 131 -8.81 26.97 -1.83
C PHE A 131 -8.45 26.56 -0.40
N ILE A 132 -8.50 27.48 0.57
CA ILE A 132 -8.22 27.20 1.98
C ILE A 132 -9.13 26.06 2.48
N GLU A 133 -10.44 26.13 2.26
CA GLU A 133 -11.38 25.06 2.65
C GLU A 133 -11.07 23.69 2.02
N ARG A 134 -10.63 23.65 0.76
CA ARG A 134 -10.26 22.40 0.08
C ARG A 134 -8.96 21.85 0.64
N PHE A 135 -8.02 22.73 0.96
CA PHE A 135 -6.70 22.39 1.50
C PHE A 135 -6.81 21.86 2.95
N THR A 136 -7.51 22.57 3.84
CA THR A 136 -7.76 22.11 5.22
C THR A 136 -8.47 20.76 5.23
N ARG A 137 -9.58 20.60 4.48
CA ARG A 137 -10.27 19.30 4.34
C ARG A 137 -9.39 18.20 3.76
N ARG A 138 -8.34 18.51 2.98
CA ARG A 138 -7.37 17.50 2.48
C ARG A 138 -6.38 17.12 3.58
N VAL A 139 -5.83 18.09 4.31
CA VAL A 139 -4.93 17.88 5.45
C VAL A 139 -5.63 17.10 6.56
N GLU A 140 -6.85 17.49 6.94
CA GLU A 140 -7.70 16.78 7.91
C GLU A 140 -7.93 15.32 7.51
N ARG A 141 -8.32 15.04 6.26
CA ARG A 141 -8.50 13.67 5.78
C ARG A 141 -7.20 12.86 5.78
N HIS A 142 -6.05 13.49 5.50
CA HIS A 142 -4.76 12.80 5.58
C HIS A 142 -4.38 12.50 7.03
N ARG A 143 -4.62 13.44 7.95
CA ARG A 143 -4.41 13.26 9.40
C ARG A 143 -5.30 12.14 9.95
N VAL A 144 -6.60 12.16 9.65
CA VAL A 144 -7.56 11.11 10.06
C VAL A 144 -7.14 9.75 9.54
N MET A 145 -6.68 9.66 8.28
CA MET A 145 -6.17 8.40 7.72
C MET A 145 -4.95 7.87 8.50
N LEU A 146 -3.97 8.72 8.81
CA LEU A 146 -2.80 8.32 9.60
C LEU A 146 -3.16 7.98 11.07
N GLU A 147 -4.13 8.67 11.65
CA GLU A 147 -4.65 8.39 13.00
C GLU A 147 -5.47 7.08 13.03
N GLU A 148 -6.20 6.75 11.96
CA GLU A 148 -6.84 5.45 11.74
C GLU A 148 -5.82 4.31 11.59
N GLU A 149 -4.70 4.53 10.88
CA GLU A 149 -3.59 3.57 10.80
C GLU A 149 -2.96 3.33 12.18
N LEU A 150 -2.71 4.39 12.95
CA LEU A 150 -2.26 4.25 14.34
C LEU A 150 -3.31 3.52 15.21
N ALA A 151 -4.60 3.80 15.05
CA ALA A 151 -5.67 3.08 15.76
C ALA A 151 -5.81 1.60 15.33
N ALA A 152 -5.47 1.25 14.08
CA ALA A 152 -5.35 -0.13 13.64
C ALA A 152 -4.14 -0.81 14.28
N LEU A 153 -2.99 -0.12 14.37
CA LEU A 153 -1.80 -0.61 15.06
C LEU A 153 -2.05 -0.82 16.57
N ARG A 154 -2.79 0.08 17.24
CA ARG A 154 -3.27 -0.07 18.63
C ARG A 154 -4.08 -1.35 18.80
N ARG A 155 -5.13 -1.53 17.97
CA ARG A 155 -5.99 -2.73 18.00
C ARG A 155 -5.23 -4.03 17.73
N SER A 156 -4.15 -3.98 16.95
CA SER A 156 -3.28 -5.13 16.69
C SER A 156 -2.27 -5.44 17.81
N GLY A 157 -2.25 -4.67 18.89
CA GLY A 157 -1.32 -4.84 20.01
C GLY A 157 0.15 -4.55 19.67
N ARG A 158 0.43 -3.83 18.56
CA ARG A 158 1.80 -3.59 18.08
C ARG A 158 2.40 -2.28 18.58
N LEU A 159 1.64 -1.37 19.18
CA LEU A 159 2.21 -0.12 19.70
C LEU A 159 2.75 -0.33 21.11
N GLU A 160 4.07 -0.32 21.26
CA GLU A 160 4.75 -0.40 22.56
C GLU A 160 4.59 0.89 23.39
N HIS A 161 4.48 2.05 22.72
CA HIS A 161 4.40 3.36 23.37
C HIS A 161 3.39 4.26 22.64
N GLU A 162 2.62 5.04 23.41
CA GLU A 162 1.72 6.06 22.87
C GLU A 162 2.40 7.44 22.82
N THR A 163 2.54 7.99 21.62
CA THR A 163 2.95 9.38 21.40
C THR A 163 1.74 10.28 21.19
N ARG A 164 1.82 11.55 21.63
CA ARG A 164 0.78 12.56 21.39
C ARG A 164 0.81 12.99 19.92
N THR A 165 -0.17 12.54 19.14
CA THR A 165 -0.29 12.90 17.71
C THR A 165 -0.74 14.34 17.47
N THR A 166 -1.22 15.03 18.50
CA THR A 166 -1.73 16.42 18.41
C THR A 166 -0.65 17.44 18.08
N GLU A 167 0.55 17.24 18.65
CA GLU A 167 1.69 18.17 18.56
C GLU A 167 2.53 17.99 17.28
N LEU A 168 2.34 16.89 16.55
CA LEU A 168 3.11 16.54 15.34
C LEU A 168 2.57 17.24 14.09
N ASN A 169 3.48 17.71 13.25
CA ASN A 169 3.15 18.21 11.92
C ASN A 169 2.81 17.05 10.96
N LEU A 170 2.11 17.27 9.84
CA LEU A 170 1.59 16.15 9.02
C LEU A 170 2.69 15.23 8.48
N VAL A 171 3.83 15.77 8.07
CA VAL A 171 5.02 15.00 7.66
C VAL A 171 5.68 14.25 8.82
N GLU A 172 5.65 14.81 10.02
CA GLU A 172 6.23 14.16 11.20
C GLU A 172 5.37 12.98 11.64
N LEU A 173 4.04 13.17 11.59
CA LEU A 173 3.05 12.12 11.81
C LEU A 173 3.22 11.00 10.78
N GLU A 174 3.30 11.32 9.48
CA GLU A 174 3.56 10.33 8.41
C GLU A 174 4.88 9.58 8.65
N ARG A 175 5.99 10.28 8.93
CA ARG A 175 7.30 9.66 9.23
C ARG A 175 7.23 8.75 10.46
N HIS A 176 6.47 9.14 11.47
CA HIS A 176 6.25 8.35 12.69
C HIS A 176 5.45 7.07 12.41
N VAL A 177 4.35 7.15 11.64
CA VAL A 177 3.61 5.95 11.18
C VAL A 177 4.49 5.07 10.28
N ALA A 178 5.23 5.67 9.35
CA ALA A 178 6.17 4.96 8.47
C ALA A 178 7.33 4.31 9.24
N HIS A 179 7.75 4.87 10.38
CA HIS A 179 8.72 4.24 11.26
C HIS A 179 8.11 3.01 11.95
N ILE A 180 6.98 3.18 12.63
CA ILE A 180 6.29 2.11 13.38
C ILE A 180 5.88 0.94 12.49
N THR A 181 5.40 1.22 11.28
CA THR A 181 5.04 0.17 10.30
C THR A 181 6.26 -0.61 9.80
N ARG A 182 7.42 0.05 9.62
CA ARG A 182 8.68 -0.62 9.26
C ARG A 182 9.29 -1.41 10.41
N SER A 183 9.25 -0.88 11.63
CA SER A 183 9.75 -1.57 12.83
C SER A 183 8.76 -2.60 13.41
N ASN A 184 7.57 -2.72 12.80
CA ASN A 184 6.45 -3.55 13.26
C ASN A 184 6.07 -3.30 14.73
N GLY A 185 6.16 -2.05 15.18
CA GLY A 185 5.81 -1.66 16.55
C GLY A 185 6.99 -1.41 17.49
N ALA A 186 8.14 -2.04 17.22
CA ALA A 186 9.32 -1.88 18.06
C ALA A 186 9.87 -0.46 17.97
N TYR A 187 10.11 0.21 19.10
CA TYR A 187 10.86 1.46 19.07
C TYR A 187 12.34 1.16 18.75
N GLU A 188 12.96 1.89 17.80
CA GLU A 188 14.40 1.77 17.55
C GLU A 188 15.20 2.40 18.70
N SER A 189 15.25 1.67 19.81
CA SER A 189 16.19 1.90 20.89
C SER A 189 17.59 1.52 20.39
N SER A 190 18.27 2.53 19.82
CA SER A 190 19.52 2.48 19.05
C SER A 190 20.78 2.08 19.84
N SER A 191 20.65 1.23 20.85
CA SER A 191 21.74 0.82 21.75
C SER A 191 21.78 -0.68 22.08
N GLN A 192 20.96 -1.53 21.43
CA GLN A 192 21.08 -2.99 21.56
C GLN A 192 21.29 -3.64 20.18
N PRO A 193 22.34 -4.45 19.96
CA PRO A 193 22.49 -5.21 18.74
C PRO A 193 21.31 -6.18 18.65
N SER A 194 20.44 -5.95 17.65
CA SER A 194 19.14 -6.60 17.50
C SER A 194 19.17 -8.08 17.87
N MET A 195 18.12 -8.55 18.57
CA MET A 195 17.89 -9.98 18.81
C MET A 195 17.86 -10.81 17.51
N VAL A 196 17.63 -10.18 16.36
CA VAL A 196 17.78 -10.81 15.03
C VAL A 196 19.24 -10.97 14.65
N HIS A 197 20.09 -9.97 14.91
CA HIS A 197 21.53 -10.03 14.66
C HIS A 197 22.22 -11.09 15.53
N SER A 198 21.88 -11.17 16.83
CA SER A 198 22.43 -12.20 17.73
C SER A 198 21.93 -13.61 17.36
N LYS A 199 20.64 -13.78 17.01
CA LYS A 199 20.11 -15.05 16.47
C LYS A 199 20.77 -15.44 15.14
N MET A 200 21.00 -14.50 14.23
CA MET A 200 21.68 -14.74 12.96
C MET A 200 23.13 -15.17 13.19
N GLN A 201 23.87 -14.46 14.06
CA GLN A 201 25.24 -14.78 14.42
C GLN A 201 25.35 -16.18 15.06
N ALA A 202 24.43 -16.52 15.98
CA ALA A 202 24.35 -17.85 16.57
C ALA A 202 24.02 -18.94 15.53
N SER A 203 23.13 -18.65 14.57
CA SER A 203 22.79 -19.57 13.48
C SER A 203 24.00 -19.83 12.58
N ILE A 204 24.69 -18.78 12.13
CA ILE A 204 25.91 -18.90 11.30
C ILE A 204 26.99 -19.67 12.07
N ALA A 205 27.26 -19.31 13.33
CA ALA A 205 28.23 -20.01 14.16
C ALA A 205 27.91 -21.51 14.30
N SER A 206 26.63 -21.87 14.45
CA SER A 206 26.21 -23.29 14.51
C SER A 206 26.41 -24.03 13.18
N GLU A 207 26.20 -23.38 12.04
CA GLU A 207 26.46 -23.97 10.71
C GLU A 207 27.97 -24.17 10.50
N LEU A 208 28.79 -23.17 10.85
CA LEU A 208 30.26 -23.25 10.77
C LEU A 208 30.83 -24.36 11.67
N GLU A 209 30.35 -24.50 12.91
CA GLU A 209 30.78 -25.58 13.80
C GLU A 209 30.34 -26.96 13.27
N SER A 210 29.18 -27.06 12.60
CA SER A 210 28.76 -28.30 11.92
C SER A 210 29.66 -28.68 10.74
N LEU A 211 30.12 -27.69 9.97
CA LEU A 211 31.10 -27.91 8.89
C LEU A 211 32.48 -28.31 9.45
N ARG A 212 32.88 -27.72 10.57
CA ARG A 212 34.10 -28.08 11.29
C ARG A 212 34.05 -29.50 11.85
N GLN A 213 32.90 -29.94 12.38
CA GLN A 213 32.65 -31.34 12.78
C GLN A 213 32.69 -32.30 11.58
N ALA A 214 32.25 -31.86 10.40
CA ALA A 214 32.44 -32.58 9.14
C ALA A 214 33.89 -32.48 8.58
N GLY A 215 34.83 -31.87 9.31
CA GLY A 215 36.27 -31.83 9.02
C GLY A 215 36.74 -30.71 8.07
N TRP A 216 35.86 -29.78 7.70
CA TRP A 216 36.21 -28.63 6.87
C TRP A 216 37.06 -27.59 7.63
N GLY A 217 37.99 -26.94 6.94
CA GLY A 217 38.83 -25.87 7.48
C GLY A 217 38.08 -24.53 7.54
N VAL A 218 37.39 -24.29 8.65
CA VAL A 218 36.46 -23.16 8.84
C VAL A 218 36.96 -22.10 9.82
N ASP A 219 38.12 -22.31 10.47
CA ASP A 219 38.55 -21.51 11.64
C ASP A 219 38.65 -19.98 11.38
N LYS A 220 39.01 -19.54 10.16
CA LYS A 220 39.01 -18.12 9.75
C LYS A 220 37.61 -17.49 9.81
N TRP A 221 36.61 -18.18 9.26
CA TRP A 221 35.22 -17.74 9.30
C TRP A 221 34.68 -17.76 10.74
N LEU A 222 35.13 -18.71 11.57
CA LEU A 222 34.74 -18.78 12.98
C LEU A 222 35.24 -17.55 13.79
N THR A 223 36.41 -17.00 13.43
CA THR A 223 36.87 -15.72 13.98
C THR A 223 36.11 -14.53 13.40
N GLU A 224 35.93 -14.47 12.08
CA GLU A 224 35.31 -13.34 11.37
C GLU A 224 33.81 -13.16 11.67
N VAL A 225 33.08 -14.21 12.10
CA VAL A 225 31.66 -14.11 12.52
C VAL A 225 31.44 -13.18 13.71
N LYS A 226 32.48 -12.93 14.53
CA LYS A 226 32.38 -11.99 15.65
C LYS A 226 32.35 -10.54 15.17
N ASP A 227 33.13 -10.23 14.15
CA ASP A 227 33.36 -8.86 13.68
C ASP A 227 32.47 -8.48 12.48
N ALA A 228 32.18 -9.42 11.58
CA ALA A 228 31.47 -9.18 10.31
C ALA A 228 30.56 -10.34 9.87
N PRO A 229 29.50 -10.71 10.63
CA PRO A 229 28.68 -11.89 10.35
C PRO A 229 27.97 -11.85 8.99
N LEU A 230 27.61 -10.67 8.47
CA LEU A 230 27.00 -10.54 7.13
C LEU A 230 27.96 -10.93 6.00
N GLN A 231 29.26 -10.64 6.13
CA GLN A 231 30.25 -11.01 5.13
C GLN A 231 30.48 -12.52 5.11
N VAL A 232 30.58 -13.14 6.29
CA VAL A 232 30.69 -14.59 6.41
C VAL A 232 29.42 -15.30 5.93
N ALA A 233 28.23 -14.78 6.22
CA ALA A 233 26.97 -15.34 5.72
C ALA A 233 26.93 -15.39 4.17
N ARG A 234 27.40 -14.31 3.52
CA ARG A 234 27.51 -14.26 2.06
C ARG A 234 28.54 -15.26 1.54
N ALA A 235 29.76 -15.26 2.08
CA ALA A 235 30.83 -16.18 1.67
C ALA A 235 30.45 -17.67 1.87
N LEU A 236 29.72 -17.98 2.94
CA LEU A 236 29.17 -19.31 3.22
C LEU A 236 28.08 -19.70 2.21
N SER A 237 27.20 -18.77 1.86
CA SER A 237 26.19 -18.96 0.81
C SER A 237 26.83 -19.20 -0.56
N ASP A 238 27.86 -18.43 -0.91
CA ASP A 238 28.61 -18.56 -2.17
C ASP A 238 29.39 -19.90 -2.24
N ALA A 239 29.89 -20.40 -1.11
CA ALA A 239 30.58 -21.70 -1.02
C ALA A 239 29.62 -22.91 -0.99
N ARG A 240 28.36 -22.76 -0.57
CA ARG A 240 27.40 -23.87 -0.39
C ARG A 240 27.21 -24.75 -1.64
N PRO A 241 27.10 -24.22 -2.88
CA PRO A 241 27.04 -25.04 -4.10
C PRO A 241 28.33 -25.83 -4.38
N HIS A 242 29.48 -25.32 -3.94
CA HIS A 242 30.78 -25.98 -4.12
C HIS A 242 31.00 -27.09 -3.10
N LEU A 243 30.56 -26.89 -1.85
CA LEU A 243 30.53 -27.93 -0.82
C LEU A 243 29.69 -29.14 -1.27
N GLN A 244 28.49 -28.90 -1.79
CA GLN A 244 27.60 -29.96 -2.33
C GLN A 244 28.20 -30.70 -3.54
N ARG A 245 29.06 -30.05 -4.32
CA ARG A 245 29.66 -30.60 -5.54
C ARG A 245 31.13 -31.02 -5.36
N HIS A 246 31.60 -31.12 -4.11
CA HIS A 246 33.00 -31.40 -3.79
C HIS A 246 33.51 -32.72 -4.43
N ASP A 247 32.70 -33.77 -4.45
CA ASP A 247 33.08 -35.05 -5.11
C ASP A 247 33.37 -34.89 -6.61
N VAL A 248 32.67 -33.99 -7.30
CA VAL A 248 32.89 -33.72 -8.73
C VAL A 248 34.20 -32.96 -8.93
N LEU A 249 34.48 -31.98 -8.08
CA LEU A 249 35.75 -31.25 -8.06
C LEU A 249 36.92 -32.21 -7.77
N ARG A 250 36.78 -33.08 -6.76
CA ARG A 250 37.78 -34.08 -6.39
C ARG A 250 38.11 -35.02 -7.57
N ARG A 251 37.08 -35.55 -8.26
CA ARG A 251 37.28 -36.42 -9.44
C ARG A 251 37.99 -35.70 -10.58
N ARG A 252 37.69 -34.42 -10.82
CA ARG A 252 38.35 -33.61 -11.86
C ARG A 252 39.81 -33.32 -11.54
N LEU A 253 40.11 -32.98 -10.28
CA LEU A 253 41.49 -32.76 -9.84
C LEU A 253 42.30 -34.06 -9.87
N LEU A 254 41.78 -35.18 -9.38
CA LEU A 254 42.46 -36.49 -9.42
C LEU A 254 42.79 -36.99 -10.84
N ALA A 255 42.08 -36.51 -11.86
CA ALA A 255 42.36 -36.86 -13.26
C ALA A 255 43.57 -36.14 -13.87
N LEU A 256 44.14 -35.14 -13.18
CA LEU A 256 45.29 -34.37 -13.66
C LEU A 256 46.63 -35.06 -13.31
N PRO A 257 47.68 -34.93 -14.16
CA PRO A 257 48.96 -35.59 -13.96
C PRO A 257 49.86 -34.83 -12.97
N TRP A 258 49.53 -34.89 -11.67
CA TRP A 258 50.24 -34.19 -10.58
C TRP A 258 51.70 -34.61 -10.37
N LYS A 259 52.11 -35.75 -10.94
CA LYS A 259 53.51 -36.25 -11.03
C LYS A 259 54.52 -35.25 -11.63
N ARG A 260 54.04 -34.14 -12.19
CA ARG A 260 54.81 -33.10 -12.89
C ARG A 260 54.97 -31.79 -12.11
N ASP A 261 54.27 -31.63 -10.97
CA ASP A 261 54.51 -30.54 -10.02
C ASP A 261 53.99 -30.97 -8.63
N VAL A 262 54.89 -31.48 -7.79
CA VAL A 262 54.54 -31.98 -6.45
C VAL A 262 54.21 -30.84 -5.49
N LYS A 263 54.75 -29.63 -5.71
CA LYS A 263 54.49 -28.47 -4.82
C LYS A 263 53.07 -27.96 -5.02
N LEU A 264 52.67 -27.77 -6.28
CA LEU A 264 51.32 -27.36 -6.64
C LEU A 264 50.27 -28.39 -6.18
N ALA A 265 50.63 -29.68 -6.22
CA ALA A 265 49.78 -30.76 -5.71
C ALA A 265 49.51 -30.62 -4.20
N LEU A 266 50.54 -30.42 -3.37
CA LEU A 266 50.42 -30.20 -1.93
C LEU A 266 49.64 -28.92 -1.60
N GLU A 267 49.80 -27.84 -2.38
CA GLU A 267 48.99 -26.62 -2.25
C GLU A 267 47.50 -26.89 -2.52
N VAL A 268 47.19 -27.65 -3.56
CA VAL A 268 45.82 -28.04 -3.93
C VAL A 268 45.20 -28.98 -2.89
N GLU A 269 45.97 -29.89 -2.28
CA GLU A 269 45.53 -30.69 -1.13
C GLU A 269 45.11 -29.79 0.04
N MET A 270 45.96 -28.85 0.45
CA MET A 270 45.66 -27.90 1.54
C MET A 270 44.43 -27.01 1.23
N MET A 271 44.32 -26.52 -0.01
CA MET A 271 43.18 -25.70 -0.44
C MET A 271 41.88 -26.51 -0.52
N SER A 272 41.93 -27.81 -0.82
CA SER A 272 40.73 -28.67 -0.92
C SER A 272 39.95 -28.79 0.39
N GLN A 273 40.61 -28.65 1.53
CA GLN A 273 39.98 -28.68 2.86
C GLN A 273 39.26 -27.36 3.21
N GLN A 274 39.52 -26.26 2.49
CA GLN A 274 39.04 -24.92 2.85
C GLN A 274 37.85 -24.49 1.95
N PRO A 275 36.63 -24.32 2.50
CA PRO A 275 35.42 -24.05 1.70
C PRO A 275 35.51 -22.84 0.75
N HIS A 276 36.19 -21.77 1.18
CA HIS A 276 36.37 -20.55 0.40
C HIS A 276 37.23 -20.73 -0.86
N TRP A 277 38.14 -21.70 -0.87
CA TRP A 277 39.00 -21.97 -2.03
C TRP A 277 38.36 -22.89 -3.07
N LEU A 278 37.25 -23.60 -2.75
CA LEU A 278 36.63 -24.55 -3.67
C LEU A 278 36.14 -23.91 -4.98
N ALA A 279 35.62 -22.69 -4.91
CA ALA A 279 35.22 -21.92 -6.09
C ALA A 279 36.42 -21.59 -6.98
N HIS A 280 37.52 -21.13 -6.37
CA HIS A 280 38.78 -20.82 -7.06
C HIS A 280 39.39 -22.07 -7.69
N LEU A 281 39.52 -23.18 -6.94
CA LEU A 281 40.04 -24.44 -7.43
C LEU A 281 39.29 -24.95 -8.67
N ASN A 282 37.95 -24.83 -8.69
CA ASN A 282 37.14 -25.24 -9.84
C ASN A 282 37.42 -24.39 -11.10
N LEU A 283 37.71 -23.10 -10.92
CA LEU A 283 38.04 -22.19 -12.02
C LEU A 283 39.48 -22.35 -12.52
N GLN A 284 40.42 -22.75 -11.65
CA GLN A 284 41.84 -22.93 -12.02
C GLN A 284 42.15 -24.27 -12.69
N ILE A 285 41.22 -25.24 -12.73
CA ILE A 285 41.43 -26.56 -13.37
C ILE A 285 42.04 -26.46 -14.79
N PRO A 286 41.57 -25.58 -15.72
CA PRO A 286 42.19 -25.44 -17.04
C PRO A 286 43.63 -24.92 -16.98
N ASN A 287 43.93 -24.01 -16.04
CA ASN A 287 45.27 -23.45 -15.86
C ASN A 287 46.24 -24.48 -15.25
N TYR A 288 45.77 -25.29 -14.29
CA TYR A 288 46.52 -26.45 -13.83
C TYR A 288 46.75 -27.47 -14.94
N THR A 289 45.75 -27.70 -15.81
CA THR A 289 45.88 -28.61 -16.96
C THR A 289 46.98 -28.15 -17.92
N THR A 290 47.00 -26.88 -18.30
CA THR A 290 48.03 -26.33 -19.21
C THR A 290 49.41 -26.26 -18.56
N HIS A 291 49.49 -25.90 -17.27
CA HIS A 291 50.74 -25.84 -16.53
C HIS A 291 51.36 -27.24 -16.32
N LEU A 292 50.57 -28.24 -15.93
CA LEU A 292 51.05 -29.62 -15.83
C LEU A 292 51.36 -30.21 -17.21
N ALA A 293 50.65 -29.81 -18.27
CA ALA A 293 50.96 -30.27 -19.63
C ALA A 293 52.35 -29.82 -20.11
N SER A 294 52.82 -28.63 -19.71
CA SER A 294 54.07 -28.02 -20.18
C SER A 294 55.33 -28.48 -19.44
N ARG A 295 55.21 -29.11 -18.27
CA ARG A 295 56.34 -29.59 -17.47
C ARG A 295 56.69 -31.07 -17.73
N ALA A 296 57.97 -31.39 -17.49
CA ALA A 296 58.46 -32.76 -17.37
C ALA A 296 57.96 -33.42 -16.07
N ILE A 297 58.14 -34.74 -15.96
CA ILE A 297 57.77 -35.50 -14.76
C ILE A 297 58.83 -35.23 -13.68
N GLU A 298 58.38 -34.85 -12.47
CA GLU A 298 59.24 -34.61 -11.31
C GLU A 298 59.36 -35.88 -10.46
N ASP A 299 58.25 -36.60 -10.22
CA ASP A 299 58.22 -37.87 -9.49
C ASP A 299 57.19 -38.84 -10.11
N GLU A 300 57.68 -39.97 -10.62
CA GLU A 300 56.87 -41.07 -11.17
C GLU A 300 55.99 -41.74 -10.11
N GLY A 301 56.37 -41.70 -8.83
CA GLY A 301 55.71 -42.39 -7.72
C GLY A 301 54.61 -41.58 -7.00
N TYR A 302 54.49 -40.28 -7.28
CA TYR A 302 53.58 -39.42 -6.53
C TYR A 302 52.11 -39.60 -6.91
N GLU A 303 51.24 -39.73 -5.90
CA GLU A 303 49.78 -39.81 -6.02
C GLU A 303 49.11 -38.77 -5.11
N LEU A 304 48.25 -37.92 -5.69
CA LEU A 304 47.52 -36.87 -4.97
C LEU A 304 46.43 -37.48 -4.06
N GLN A 305 46.45 -37.16 -2.77
CA GLN A 305 45.47 -37.64 -1.78
C GLN A 305 44.56 -36.51 -1.30
N LEU A 306 43.58 -36.16 -2.13
CA LEU A 306 42.58 -35.15 -1.79
C LEU A 306 41.69 -35.59 -0.62
N TRP A 307 41.53 -34.66 0.33
CA TRP A 307 40.69 -34.80 1.51
C TRP A 307 39.23 -35.14 1.14
N GLN A 308 38.56 -35.88 2.02
CA GLN A 308 37.15 -36.27 1.87
C GLN A 308 36.43 -36.12 3.21
N PRO A 309 35.23 -35.53 3.25
CA PRO A 309 34.45 -35.48 4.48
C PRO A 309 34.12 -36.91 4.94
N PRO A 310 34.24 -37.24 6.24
CA PRO A 310 33.92 -38.55 6.74
C PRO A 310 32.40 -38.78 6.63
N ILE A 311 31.99 -39.55 5.62
CA ILE A 311 30.60 -40.01 5.50
C ILE A 311 30.33 -40.92 6.69
N GLY A 312 29.48 -40.45 7.61
CA GLY A 312 29.03 -41.24 8.75
C GLY A 312 28.44 -42.56 8.25
N ARG A 313 29.04 -43.69 8.62
CA ARG A 313 28.47 -45.00 8.33
C ARG A 313 27.09 -45.06 9.00
N PRO A 314 26.04 -45.58 8.34
CA PRO A 314 24.71 -45.67 8.94
C PRO A 314 24.77 -46.59 10.15
N THR A 315 24.78 -46.00 11.34
CA THR A 315 24.63 -46.73 12.60
C THR A 315 23.17 -47.13 12.77
N LEU A 316 22.91 -48.36 13.24
CA LEU A 316 21.55 -48.82 13.56
C LEU A 316 20.92 -48.05 14.75
N MET A 317 21.72 -47.29 15.49
CA MET A 317 21.26 -46.29 16.45
C MET A 317 20.85 -45.02 15.70
N PRO A 318 19.61 -44.51 15.87
CA PRO A 318 19.19 -43.26 15.25
C PRO A 318 19.96 -42.10 15.85
N ILE A 319 20.92 -41.56 15.08
CA ILE A 319 21.50 -40.25 15.35
C ILE A 319 20.36 -39.23 15.21
N PRO A 320 20.08 -38.39 16.22
CA PRO A 320 19.06 -37.36 16.07
C PRO A 320 19.50 -36.42 14.94
N LYS A 321 18.77 -36.46 13.82
CA LYS A 321 18.91 -35.47 12.75
C LYS A 321 18.80 -34.09 13.36
N GLN A 322 19.66 -33.18 12.92
CA GLN A 322 19.70 -31.80 13.41
C GLN A 322 18.28 -31.23 13.45
N ARG A 323 17.91 -30.62 14.59
CA ARG A 323 16.55 -30.23 14.98
C ARG A 323 15.79 -29.53 13.84
N GLU A 324 15.09 -30.31 13.02
CA GLU A 324 14.07 -29.81 12.12
C GLU A 324 13.00 -29.14 13.01
N ARG A 325 12.74 -27.85 12.74
CA ARG A 325 11.73 -26.96 13.35
C ARG A 325 11.10 -27.45 14.66
N LYS A 326 11.41 -26.78 15.78
CA LYS A 326 10.57 -26.83 16.98
C LYS A 326 9.13 -26.41 16.61
N VAL A 327 8.28 -27.39 16.32
CA VAL A 327 6.84 -27.28 16.52
C VAL A 327 6.65 -27.20 18.03
N LEU A 328 5.87 -26.23 18.50
CA LEU A 328 5.51 -26.13 19.91
C LEU A 328 4.53 -27.26 20.23
N GLN A 329 5.07 -28.40 20.67
CA GLN A 329 4.32 -29.39 21.43
C GLN A 329 4.57 -29.11 22.92
N PRO A 330 3.52 -29.06 23.77
CA PRO A 330 3.69 -28.85 25.20
C PRO A 330 4.51 -29.98 25.83
N ALA A 331 5.40 -29.62 26.76
CA ALA A 331 6.37 -30.52 27.35
C ALA A 331 5.77 -31.36 28.50
N SER A 332 4.84 -32.25 28.13
CA SER A 332 4.08 -33.14 29.03
C SER A 332 2.98 -32.47 29.85
N ALA A 333 1.83 -33.15 29.93
CA ALA A 333 0.67 -32.73 30.72
C ALA A 333 0.89 -32.73 32.25
N LEU A 334 2.07 -33.17 32.72
CA LEU A 334 2.41 -33.15 34.15
C LEU A 334 2.89 -31.76 34.58
N GLU A 335 3.56 -31.02 33.71
CA GLU A 335 4.07 -29.68 34.01
C GLU A 335 2.91 -28.67 34.01
N GLU A 336 2.02 -28.76 33.03
CA GLU A 336 0.74 -28.01 32.93
C GLU A 336 -0.21 -28.31 34.10
N ALA A 337 -0.27 -29.56 34.59
CA ALA A 337 -1.05 -29.91 35.79
C ALA A 337 -0.45 -29.33 37.08
N HIS A 338 0.88 -29.15 37.18
CA HIS A 338 1.51 -28.48 38.31
C HIS A 338 1.30 -26.95 38.24
N GLU A 339 1.32 -26.36 37.05
CA GLU A 339 1.05 -24.93 36.84
C GLU A 339 -0.40 -24.59 37.22
N ALA A 340 -1.38 -25.35 36.74
CA ALA A 340 -2.79 -25.22 37.15
C ALA A 340 -3.03 -25.52 38.65
N MET A 341 -2.23 -26.38 39.29
CA MET A 341 -2.30 -26.58 40.75
C MET A 341 -1.81 -25.37 41.54
N LEU A 342 -0.79 -24.67 41.06
CA LEU A 342 -0.29 -23.43 41.69
C LEU A 342 -1.28 -22.28 41.49
N GLU A 343 -1.81 -22.13 40.28
CA GLU A 343 -2.82 -21.11 39.95
C GLU A 343 -4.11 -21.28 40.78
N ALA A 344 -4.50 -22.53 41.10
CA ALA A 344 -5.60 -22.85 41.99
C ALA A 344 -5.30 -22.62 43.49
N MET A 345 -4.03 -22.48 43.89
CA MET A 345 -3.64 -22.13 45.26
C MET A 345 -3.59 -20.61 45.47
N ASP A 346 -3.13 -19.86 44.47
CA ASP A 346 -3.08 -18.39 44.51
C ASP A 346 -4.49 -17.75 44.53
N ALA A 347 -5.51 -18.46 44.06
CA ALA A 347 -6.92 -18.03 44.13
C ALA A 347 -7.54 -18.06 45.56
N GLY A 348 -6.76 -18.38 46.59
CA GLY A 348 -7.23 -18.54 47.98
C GLY A 348 -7.01 -17.36 48.92
N GLU A 349 -6.19 -16.36 48.56
CA GLU A 349 -5.76 -15.29 49.47
C GLU A 349 -6.33 -13.90 49.07
N GLU A 350 -7.63 -13.70 49.28
CA GLU A 350 -8.22 -12.35 49.33
C GLU A 350 -7.83 -11.63 50.65
N GLU A 351 -6.78 -10.79 50.63
CA GLU A 351 -6.50 -9.88 51.73
C GLU A 351 -7.55 -8.75 51.81
N LYS A 352 -8.12 -8.57 53.02
CA LYS A 352 -9.07 -7.49 53.36
C LYS A 352 -8.34 -6.29 53.99
N PRO A 353 -8.93 -5.08 53.92
CA PRO A 353 -8.17 -3.83 53.97
C PRO A 353 -7.79 -3.39 55.40
N LEU A 354 -6.81 -2.48 55.45
CA LEU A 354 -6.46 -1.67 56.62
C LEU A 354 -6.81 -0.19 56.35
N ASP A 355 -7.54 0.42 57.28
CA ASP A 355 -7.98 1.82 57.29
C ASP A 355 -7.07 2.69 58.20
N GLU A 356 -7.41 4.00 58.28
CA GLU A 356 -6.85 5.07 59.15
C GLU A 356 -5.55 5.76 58.64
N ASN A 357 -5.41 7.10 58.57
CA ASN A 357 -6.23 8.29 58.93
C ASN A 357 -5.73 9.51 58.08
N GLU A 358 -6.28 10.73 58.01
CA GLU A 358 -7.33 11.47 58.75
C GLU A 358 -7.95 12.62 57.87
N ASN A 359 -9.13 13.15 58.23
CA ASN A 359 -9.66 14.54 58.14
C ASN A 359 -9.44 15.45 56.87
N VAL A 360 -10.45 16.14 56.30
CA VAL A 360 -11.34 17.18 56.87
C VAL A 360 -12.60 17.41 55.98
N SER A 361 -13.76 17.72 56.60
CA SER A 361 -14.98 18.49 56.17
C SER A 361 -15.32 18.69 54.66
N GLU A 362 -16.58 18.69 54.19
CA GLU A 362 -17.78 19.30 54.80
C GLU A 362 -19.11 18.71 54.25
N LYS A 363 -20.22 18.92 54.96
CA LYS A 363 -21.57 18.41 54.63
C LYS A 363 -22.32 19.31 53.63
N VAL A 364 -23.30 18.75 52.91
CA VAL A 364 -24.73 19.11 53.03
C VAL A 364 -25.63 18.14 52.24
N SER A 365 -26.75 17.76 52.84
CA SER A 365 -27.74 16.80 52.33
C SER A 365 -28.91 17.46 51.58
N ARG A 366 -29.58 16.71 50.68
CA ARG A 366 -31.06 16.64 50.48
C ARG A 366 -31.36 15.62 49.37
N GLU A 367 -31.88 14.46 49.70
CA GLU A 367 -33.32 14.14 49.91
C GLU A 367 -34.08 13.81 48.61
N ARG A 368 -34.29 12.50 48.48
CA ARG A 368 -35.25 11.75 47.66
C ARG A 368 -36.63 12.42 47.52
N ASN A 369 -37.23 12.33 46.33
CA ASN A 369 -38.64 11.94 46.14
C ASN A 369 -38.93 11.58 44.67
N GLU A 370 -39.46 10.38 44.43
CA GLU A 370 -40.27 10.07 43.25
C GLU A 370 -41.71 10.60 43.48
N PRO A 371 -42.52 10.79 42.43
CA PRO A 371 -43.47 9.71 42.11
C PRO A 371 -43.72 9.50 40.61
N ALA A 372 -44.25 8.31 40.28
CA ALA A 372 -44.67 7.91 38.93
C ALA A 372 -46.04 8.46 38.50
N ILE A 373 -46.35 8.40 37.19
CA ILE A 373 -47.59 7.81 36.60
C ILE A 373 -47.60 7.90 35.03
N GLN A 374 -47.55 6.72 34.39
CA GLN A 374 -48.31 6.23 33.20
C GLN A 374 -48.37 7.08 31.88
N GLN A 375 -47.71 6.67 30.78
CA GLN A 375 -48.19 5.81 29.64
C GLN A 375 -48.87 6.58 28.45
N PRO A 376 -49.00 6.02 27.22
CA PRO A 376 -48.05 5.24 26.40
C PRO A 376 -48.08 5.58 24.87
N LEU A 377 -47.11 5.13 24.06
CA LEU A 377 -47.25 4.93 22.59
C LEU A 377 -46.31 3.81 22.07
N PRO A 378 -46.54 3.22 20.87
CA PRO A 378 -46.20 1.82 20.57
C PRO A 378 -44.90 1.57 19.77
N ALA A 379 -44.50 0.29 19.72
CA ALA A 379 -43.33 -0.25 19.02
C ALA A 379 -43.42 -0.24 17.47
N PRO A 380 -42.28 -0.34 16.77
CA PRO A 380 -42.00 -1.60 16.07
C PRO A 380 -40.54 -2.12 16.19
N LYS A 381 -40.37 -3.37 15.72
CA LYS A 381 -39.26 -4.31 15.88
C LYS A 381 -37.96 -3.94 15.12
N GLU A 382 -36.83 -4.38 15.67
CA GLU A 382 -35.57 -4.64 14.95
C GLU A 382 -35.23 -6.14 15.00
N GLU A 383 -34.56 -6.64 13.96
CA GLU A 383 -33.96 -7.98 13.88
C GLU A 383 -32.49 -7.83 13.48
N LEU A 384 -31.54 -8.27 14.32
CA LEU A 384 -30.12 -8.41 13.96
C LEU A 384 -29.48 -9.61 14.69
N GLN A 385 -28.99 -10.55 13.88
CA GLN A 385 -27.72 -11.29 14.01
C GLN A 385 -27.37 -12.02 15.32
N GLU A 386 -27.18 -13.34 15.20
CA GLU A 386 -26.23 -14.11 16.01
C GLU A 386 -25.24 -14.84 15.08
N GLU A 387 -23.96 -14.79 15.43
CA GLU A 387 -22.89 -15.65 14.89
C GLU A 387 -22.71 -16.86 15.83
N VAL A 388 -22.49 -18.07 15.30
CA VAL A 388 -21.85 -19.17 16.06
C VAL A 388 -20.94 -19.99 15.14
N GLU A 389 -19.78 -20.36 15.67
CA GLU A 389 -18.71 -21.13 15.04
C GLU A 389 -19.07 -22.61 14.78
N GLU A 390 -18.33 -23.27 13.88
CA GLU A 390 -18.46 -24.69 13.57
C GLU A 390 -17.13 -25.43 13.80
N VAL A 391 -17.11 -26.38 14.76
CA VAL A 391 -16.08 -27.43 14.82
C VAL A 391 -16.70 -28.81 15.09
N LEU A 392 -16.34 -29.72 14.20
CA LEU A 392 -16.59 -31.17 14.12
C LEU A 392 -16.49 -31.96 15.44
N GLU A 393 -17.40 -32.92 15.66
CA GLU A 393 -16.96 -34.31 15.92
C GLU A 393 -18.02 -35.40 15.60
N THR A 394 -17.52 -36.63 15.45
CA THR A 394 -18.15 -37.80 14.80
C THR A 394 -19.10 -38.63 15.67
N LYS A 395 -20.09 -39.31 15.06
CA LYS A 395 -20.67 -40.54 15.63
C LYS A 395 -21.23 -41.50 14.57
N GLU A 396 -20.75 -42.75 14.59
CA GLU A 396 -21.21 -43.87 13.75
C GLU A 396 -22.55 -44.46 14.24
N LEU A 397 -23.18 -45.31 13.39
CA LEU A 397 -23.98 -46.54 13.68
C LEU A 397 -24.84 -46.91 12.44
N PRO A 398 -25.28 -48.17 12.23
CA PRO A 398 -24.55 -49.44 12.23
C PRO A 398 -24.78 -50.26 10.92
N ALA A 399 -24.07 -51.39 10.74
CA ALA A 399 -24.19 -52.26 9.56
C ALA A 399 -25.17 -53.45 9.72
N GLN A 400 -25.77 -53.91 8.61
CA GLN A 400 -26.21 -55.31 8.35
C GLN A 400 -26.41 -55.53 6.82
N PRO A 401 -26.46 -56.77 6.27
CA PRO A 401 -25.56 -57.12 5.16
C PRO A 401 -26.21 -57.57 3.83
N VAL A 402 -25.45 -57.33 2.75
CA VAL A 402 -25.28 -58.09 1.49
C VAL A 402 -26.44 -58.98 0.98
N GLU A 403 -27.00 -58.61 -0.18
CA GLU A 403 -27.22 -59.57 -1.28
C GLU A 403 -27.16 -58.87 -2.65
N ALA A 404 -27.06 -59.63 -3.75
CA ALA A 404 -26.40 -59.16 -4.99
C ALA A 404 -27.30 -59.13 -6.25
N ALA A 405 -26.71 -58.53 -7.30
CA ALA A 405 -27.01 -58.70 -8.74
C ALA A 405 -28.07 -57.82 -9.44
N SER A 406 -27.54 -56.79 -10.11
CA SER A 406 -27.77 -56.45 -11.53
C SER A 406 -29.08 -55.77 -12.00
N THR A 407 -28.90 -54.94 -13.04
CA THR A 407 -29.90 -54.15 -13.82
C THR A 407 -30.57 -53.00 -13.05
N ALA A 408 -30.81 -51.82 -13.64
CA ALA A 408 -30.67 -51.40 -15.04
C ALA A 408 -29.98 -50.02 -15.15
N ALA A 409 -29.44 -49.72 -16.33
CA ALA A 409 -28.99 -48.37 -16.67
C ALA A 409 -30.19 -47.43 -16.86
N THR A 410 -30.10 -46.20 -16.35
CA THR A 410 -31.02 -45.11 -16.69
C THR A 410 -30.30 -44.17 -17.64
N GLU A 411 -30.69 -44.24 -18.91
CA GLU A 411 -30.24 -43.29 -19.94
C GLU A 411 -30.65 -41.87 -19.53
N VAL A 412 -29.65 -41.01 -19.28
CA VAL A 412 -29.90 -39.59 -19.02
C VAL A 412 -29.99 -38.89 -20.38
N ASN A 413 -31.18 -38.46 -20.79
CA ASN A 413 -31.44 -37.88 -22.12
C ASN A 413 -30.34 -36.90 -22.59
N ALA A 414 -29.45 -37.33 -23.49
CA ALA A 414 -28.42 -36.47 -24.10
C ALA A 414 -29.04 -35.25 -24.82
N VAL A 415 -30.26 -35.41 -25.34
CA VAL A 415 -31.07 -34.36 -25.98
C VAL A 415 -31.45 -33.22 -25.00
N ASP A 416 -31.51 -33.48 -23.70
CA ASP A 416 -31.80 -32.44 -22.71
C ASP A 416 -30.51 -31.82 -22.12
N ALA A 417 -29.38 -32.55 -22.19
CA ALA A 417 -28.04 -32.02 -21.89
C ALA A 417 -27.59 -30.99 -22.94
N THR A 418 -27.69 -31.33 -24.23
CA THR A 418 -27.42 -30.45 -25.38
C THR A 418 -28.20 -29.14 -25.31
N LYS A 419 -29.52 -29.19 -25.02
CA LYS A 419 -30.36 -27.98 -24.86
C LYS A 419 -29.85 -27.08 -23.74
N LYS A 420 -29.49 -27.65 -22.58
CA LYS A 420 -28.92 -26.87 -21.46
C LYS A 420 -27.60 -26.22 -21.86
N ALA A 421 -26.73 -26.95 -22.55
CA ALA A 421 -25.45 -26.45 -23.03
C ALA A 421 -25.62 -25.28 -24.02
N LEU A 422 -26.58 -25.40 -24.95
CA LEU A 422 -26.97 -24.31 -25.85
C LEU A 422 -27.52 -23.09 -25.10
N THR A 423 -28.38 -23.28 -24.08
CA THR A 423 -28.88 -22.14 -23.26
C THR A 423 -27.79 -21.47 -22.41
N SER A 424 -26.79 -22.23 -21.92
CA SER A 424 -25.62 -21.62 -21.27
C SER A 424 -24.75 -20.86 -22.27
N LEU A 425 -24.65 -21.34 -23.52
CA LEU A 425 -23.93 -20.67 -24.59
C LEU A 425 -24.60 -19.36 -25.03
N THR A 426 -25.92 -19.34 -25.22
CA THR A 426 -26.67 -18.13 -25.60
C THR A 426 -26.50 -17.03 -24.54
N ASN A 427 -26.65 -17.39 -23.26
CA ASN A 427 -26.43 -16.50 -22.13
C ASN A 427 -25.02 -15.92 -22.12
N LEU A 428 -23.98 -16.75 -22.23
CA LEU A 428 -22.59 -16.29 -22.25
C LEU A 428 -22.32 -15.32 -23.42
N VAL A 429 -22.81 -15.66 -24.61
CA VAL A 429 -22.63 -14.87 -25.84
C VAL A 429 -23.36 -13.52 -25.75
N ALA A 430 -24.57 -13.49 -25.17
CA ALA A 430 -25.31 -12.27 -24.90
C ALA A 430 -24.60 -11.36 -23.88
N VAL A 431 -24.11 -11.92 -22.76
CA VAL A 431 -23.42 -11.14 -21.72
C VAL A 431 -22.06 -10.59 -22.20
N LEU A 432 -21.38 -11.29 -23.12
CA LEU A 432 -20.20 -10.76 -23.85
C LEU A 432 -20.53 -9.58 -24.77
N GLY A 433 -21.81 -9.31 -25.06
CA GLY A 433 -22.27 -8.23 -25.93
C GLY A 433 -22.59 -8.66 -27.37
N LEU A 434 -22.41 -9.93 -27.72
CA LEU A 434 -22.56 -10.46 -29.08
C LEU A 434 -24.01 -10.91 -29.35
N HIS A 435 -24.97 -9.99 -29.17
CA HIS A 435 -26.41 -10.27 -29.18
C HIS A 435 -26.90 -10.93 -30.49
N GLU A 436 -26.36 -10.54 -31.64
CA GLU A 436 -26.67 -11.16 -32.94
C GLU A 436 -26.28 -12.65 -32.97
N LEU A 437 -25.15 -13.02 -32.37
CA LEU A 437 -24.75 -14.42 -32.30
C LEU A 437 -25.65 -15.21 -31.33
N ALA A 438 -26.07 -14.60 -30.22
CA ALA A 438 -27.01 -15.24 -29.30
C ALA A 438 -28.32 -15.62 -30.01
N THR A 439 -28.90 -14.73 -30.82
CA THR A 439 -30.12 -15.03 -31.60
C THR A 439 -29.88 -16.10 -32.67
N THR A 440 -28.69 -16.15 -33.30
CA THR A 440 -28.37 -17.26 -34.24
C THR A 440 -28.30 -18.62 -33.55
N VAL A 441 -27.81 -18.69 -32.30
CA VAL A 441 -27.78 -19.96 -31.53
C VAL A 441 -29.18 -20.38 -31.10
N GLU A 442 -30.03 -19.44 -30.67
CA GLU A 442 -31.43 -19.71 -30.31
C GLU A 442 -32.24 -20.26 -31.49
N GLN A 443 -31.95 -19.80 -32.71
CA GLN A 443 -32.67 -20.19 -33.93
C GLN A 443 -32.09 -21.43 -34.62
N GLY A 444 -30.76 -21.56 -34.67
CA GLY A 444 -30.05 -22.62 -35.42
C GLY A 444 -29.46 -23.75 -34.57
N GLY A 445 -29.50 -23.66 -33.24
CA GLY A 445 -29.04 -24.72 -32.33
C GLY A 445 -27.60 -25.17 -32.61
N LEU A 446 -27.42 -26.48 -32.88
CA LEU A 446 -26.11 -27.06 -33.19
C LEU A 446 -25.55 -26.62 -34.56
N GLU A 447 -26.40 -26.29 -35.54
CA GLU A 447 -25.95 -25.90 -36.88
C GLU A 447 -25.27 -24.52 -36.87
N ALA A 448 -25.75 -23.61 -36.03
CA ALA A 448 -25.17 -22.28 -35.82
C ALA A 448 -23.78 -22.30 -35.14
N LEU A 449 -23.34 -23.43 -34.56
CA LEU A 449 -22.07 -23.51 -33.83
C LEU A 449 -20.84 -23.23 -34.69
N GLN A 450 -20.91 -23.45 -36.02
CA GLN A 450 -19.79 -23.11 -36.91
C GLN A 450 -19.58 -21.60 -37.02
N ASP A 451 -20.67 -20.82 -37.14
CA ASP A 451 -20.61 -19.37 -37.21
C ASP A 451 -20.24 -18.76 -35.86
N VAL A 452 -20.78 -19.30 -34.76
CA VAL A 452 -20.37 -18.90 -33.39
C VAL A 452 -18.88 -19.15 -33.17
N ARG A 453 -18.38 -20.34 -33.55
CA ARG A 453 -16.95 -20.67 -33.46
C ARG A 453 -16.11 -19.70 -34.27
N ARG A 454 -16.51 -19.39 -35.51
CA ARG A 454 -15.80 -18.45 -36.39
C ARG A 454 -15.73 -17.05 -35.80
N ASN A 455 -16.85 -16.52 -35.31
CA ASN A 455 -16.92 -15.17 -34.76
C ASN A 455 -16.22 -15.04 -33.40
N LEU A 456 -16.38 -16.02 -32.50
CA LEU A 456 -15.63 -16.06 -31.23
C LEU A 456 -14.11 -16.21 -31.48
N ALA A 457 -13.69 -17.03 -32.44
CA ALA A 457 -12.28 -17.14 -32.82
C ALA A 457 -11.71 -15.83 -33.36
N GLY A 458 -12.48 -15.05 -34.13
CA GLY A 458 -12.10 -13.71 -34.56
C GLY A 458 -11.94 -12.69 -33.42
N GLN A 459 -12.48 -12.98 -32.23
CA GLN A 459 -12.30 -12.18 -31.02
C GLN A 459 -11.18 -12.70 -30.11
N VAL A 460 -10.57 -13.86 -30.38
CA VAL A 460 -9.42 -14.38 -29.61
C VAL A 460 -8.14 -13.65 -30.02
N ASN A 461 -7.19 -13.50 -29.06
CA ASN A 461 -5.86 -12.89 -29.27
C ASN A 461 -5.83 -11.47 -29.89
N VAL A 462 -6.94 -10.72 -29.85
CA VAL A 462 -6.93 -9.28 -30.12
C VAL A 462 -6.12 -8.57 -29.02
N ALA A 463 -5.00 -7.94 -29.39
CA ALA A 463 -4.14 -7.16 -28.51
C ALA A 463 -4.21 -5.65 -28.86
N PRO A 464 -3.99 -4.74 -27.88
CA PRO A 464 -3.73 -5.01 -26.47
C PRO A 464 -5.02 -5.29 -25.68
N ARG A 465 -5.04 -6.39 -24.92
CA ARG A 465 -6.21 -6.77 -24.09
C ARG A 465 -5.81 -7.72 -22.97
N ASP A 466 -6.51 -7.65 -21.84
CA ASP A 466 -6.33 -8.55 -20.69
C ASP A 466 -6.33 -10.04 -21.10
N VAL A 467 -5.23 -10.75 -20.81
CA VAL A 467 -5.09 -12.20 -21.05
C VAL A 467 -6.23 -13.02 -20.41
N ARG A 468 -6.83 -12.57 -19.30
CA ARG A 468 -7.98 -13.26 -18.68
C ARG A 468 -9.20 -13.29 -19.61
N ILE A 469 -9.42 -12.21 -20.38
CA ILE A 469 -10.50 -12.14 -21.38
C ILE A 469 -10.15 -13.01 -22.60
N GLY A 470 -8.88 -13.03 -23.01
CA GLY A 470 -8.39 -13.98 -24.00
C GLY A 470 -8.64 -15.45 -23.61
N ARG A 471 -8.32 -15.80 -22.36
CA ARG A 471 -8.52 -17.14 -21.79
C ARG A 471 -10.00 -17.51 -21.69
N LEU A 472 -10.86 -16.58 -21.27
CA LEU A 472 -12.32 -16.78 -21.24
C LEU A 472 -12.85 -17.15 -22.64
N LEU A 473 -12.43 -16.44 -23.68
CA LEU A 473 -12.84 -16.72 -25.07
C LEU A 473 -12.25 -18.04 -25.59
N ARG A 474 -11.00 -18.37 -25.26
CA ARG A 474 -10.40 -19.66 -25.66
C ARG A 474 -11.03 -20.85 -24.93
N LEU A 475 -11.45 -20.69 -23.67
CA LEU A 475 -12.23 -21.69 -22.93
C LEU A 475 -13.65 -21.84 -23.51
N SER A 476 -14.35 -20.75 -23.85
CA SER A 476 -15.69 -20.84 -24.45
C SER A 476 -15.67 -21.56 -25.81
N LEU A 477 -14.61 -21.40 -26.61
CA LEU A 477 -14.39 -22.17 -27.84
C LEU A 477 -14.16 -23.66 -27.61
N ARG A 478 -13.53 -24.06 -26.50
CA ARG A 478 -13.32 -25.48 -26.12
C ARG A 478 -14.58 -26.12 -25.55
N LEU A 479 -15.42 -25.33 -24.89
CA LEU A 479 -16.66 -25.74 -24.23
C LEU A 479 -17.90 -25.63 -25.12
N LEU A 480 -17.75 -25.39 -26.43
CA LEU A 480 -18.87 -25.45 -27.38
C LEU A 480 -19.57 -26.83 -27.25
N PRO A 481 -20.92 -26.88 -27.26
CA PRO A 481 -21.67 -28.14 -27.24
C PRO A 481 -21.31 -29.03 -28.43
N ALA A 482 -21.32 -30.34 -28.23
CA ALA A 482 -20.93 -31.31 -29.25
C ALA A 482 -22.06 -32.29 -29.64
N GLY A 483 -23.06 -32.49 -28.79
CA GLY A 483 -24.01 -33.60 -28.93
C GLY A 483 -23.75 -34.77 -27.99
N ASP A 484 -22.67 -34.70 -27.19
CA ASP A 484 -22.11 -35.81 -26.42
C ASP A 484 -22.55 -35.78 -24.94
N GLU A 485 -22.28 -36.86 -24.19
CA GLU A 485 -22.63 -36.99 -22.77
C GLU A 485 -22.02 -35.88 -21.89
N ASP A 486 -20.86 -35.36 -22.28
CA ASP A 486 -20.15 -34.23 -21.65
C ASP A 486 -20.92 -32.90 -21.71
N ASP A 487 -21.96 -32.75 -22.54
CA ASP A 487 -22.68 -31.47 -22.71
C ASP A 487 -23.31 -30.99 -21.39
N ASN A 488 -23.64 -31.88 -20.45
CA ASN A 488 -24.06 -31.49 -19.09
C ASN A 488 -22.94 -30.77 -18.30
N GLU A 489 -21.68 -31.20 -18.45
CA GLU A 489 -20.54 -30.54 -17.81
C GLU A 489 -20.17 -29.24 -18.54
N ARG A 490 -20.21 -29.24 -19.88
CA ARG A 490 -20.04 -28.02 -20.69
C ARG A 490 -21.07 -26.96 -20.32
N ALA A 491 -22.34 -27.34 -20.12
CA ALA A 491 -23.39 -26.43 -19.68
C ALA A 491 -23.08 -25.76 -18.33
N ARG A 492 -22.53 -26.51 -17.36
CA ARG A 492 -22.10 -25.98 -16.05
C ARG A 492 -20.91 -25.03 -16.19
N LEU A 493 -19.92 -25.39 -17.01
CA LEU A 493 -18.71 -24.58 -17.19
C LEU A 493 -18.99 -23.30 -18.00
N LEU A 494 -19.86 -23.35 -19.01
CA LEU A 494 -20.35 -22.16 -19.72
C LEU A 494 -21.12 -21.22 -18.80
N ALA A 495 -21.96 -21.74 -17.90
CA ALA A 495 -22.63 -20.92 -16.88
C ALA A 495 -21.62 -20.24 -15.94
N ALA A 496 -20.65 -20.99 -15.41
CA ALA A 496 -19.59 -20.42 -14.58
C ALA A 496 -18.76 -19.34 -15.30
N LEU A 497 -18.48 -19.50 -16.60
CA LEU A 497 -17.84 -18.46 -17.41
C LEU A 497 -18.73 -17.24 -17.61
N SER A 498 -20.05 -17.43 -17.79
CA SER A 498 -21.02 -16.33 -17.88
C SER A 498 -21.04 -15.48 -16.60
N ASP A 499 -20.99 -16.11 -15.42
CA ASP A 499 -20.98 -15.43 -14.12
C ASP A 499 -19.73 -14.56 -13.88
N MET A 500 -18.62 -14.85 -14.57
CA MET A 500 -17.38 -14.05 -14.52
C MET A 500 -17.43 -12.78 -15.40
N VAL A 501 -18.31 -12.72 -16.40
CA VAL A 501 -18.33 -11.56 -17.32
C VAL A 501 -18.82 -10.27 -16.63
N PRO A 502 -19.86 -10.27 -15.76
CA PRO A 502 -20.31 -9.07 -15.05
C PRO A 502 -19.28 -8.46 -14.08
N THR A 503 -18.38 -9.25 -13.48
CA THR A 503 -17.29 -8.73 -12.63
C THR A 503 -16.21 -8.10 -13.50
N LEU A 504 -15.79 -8.77 -14.58
CA LEU A 504 -14.86 -8.23 -15.56
C LEU A 504 -15.39 -6.94 -16.21
N LYS A 505 -16.67 -6.88 -16.60
CA LYS A 505 -17.31 -5.69 -17.20
C LYS A 505 -17.39 -4.50 -16.25
N ARG A 506 -17.67 -4.74 -14.95
CA ARG A 506 -17.60 -3.68 -13.93
C ARG A 506 -16.18 -3.19 -13.69
N TRP A 507 -15.20 -4.10 -13.69
CA TRP A 507 -13.79 -3.77 -13.49
C TRP A 507 -13.20 -2.99 -14.66
N THR A 508 -13.46 -3.40 -15.91
CA THR A 508 -12.98 -2.69 -17.10
C THR A 508 -13.56 -1.27 -17.17
N ARG A 509 -14.88 -1.14 -16.97
CA ARG A 509 -15.57 0.15 -16.94
C ARG A 509 -14.98 1.10 -15.90
N ARG A 510 -14.85 0.68 -14.63
CA ARG A 510 -14.29 1.52 -13.57
C ARG A 510 -12.85 1.96 -13.85
N ARG A 511 -12.03 1.10 -14.46
CA ARG A 511 -10.66 1.46 -14.84
C ARG A 511 -10.60 2.43 -16.02
N LEU A 512 -11.53 2.35 -16.97
CA LEU A 512 -11.66 3.36 -18.04
C LEU A 512 -12.11 4.72 -17.46
N GLU A 513 -13.13 4.72 -16.59
CA GLU A 513 -13.64 5.92 -15.92
C GLU A 513 -12.54 6.62 -15.09
N ALA A 514 -11.74 5.87 -14.33
CA ALA A 514 -10.58 6.38 -13.58
C ALA A 514 -9.43 6.93 -14.47
N ARG A 515 -9.52 6.73 -15.79
CA ARG A 515 -8.57 7.20 -16.81
C ARG A 515 -9.18 8.23 -17.75
N HIS A 516 -10.33 8.80 -17.37
CA HIS A 516 -11.13 9.74 -18.17
C HIS A 516 -11.46 9.23 -19.59
N SER A 517 -11.51 7.90 -19.76
CA SER A 517 -11.89 7.23 -21.00
C SER A 517 -13.32 6.71 -20.85
N GLY A 518 -14.21 7.07 -21.77
CA GLY A 518 -15.61 6.64 -21.71
C GLY A 518 -15.79 5.20 -22.17
N SER A 519 -16.54 4.39 -21.42
CA SER A 519 -17.02 3.08 -21.89
C SER A 519 -18.01 3.26 -23.04
N LYS A 520 -17.83 2.52 -24.13
CA LYS A 520 -18.71 2.47 -25.31
C LYS A 520 -19.85 1.47 -25.15
N GLY A 521 -19.96 0.80 -24.00
CA GLY A 521 -21.02 -0.15 -23.63
C GLY A 521 -20.83 -1.57 -24.18
N ASN A 522 -19.95 -1.76 -25.16
CA ASN A 522 -19.55 -3.06 -25.69
C ASN A 522 -18.32 -3.58 -24.92
N PHE A 523 -18.48 -4.68 -24.18
CA PHE A 523 -17.47 -5.22 -23.28
C PHE A 523 -16.14 -5.57 -23.98
N LEU A 524 -16.17 -6.14 -25.18
CA LEU A 524 -14.96 -6.55 -25.90
C LEU A 524 -14.20 -5.33 -26.47
N ALA A 525 -14.92 -4.30 -26.91
CA ALA A 525 -14.34 -3.04 -27.37
C ALA A 525 -13.74 -2.24 -26.20
N ASP A 526 -14.47 -2.12 -25.08
CA ASP A 526 -14.02 -1.47 -23.85
C ASP A 526 -12.77 -2.15 -23.28
N ALA A 527 -12.69 -3.49 -23.36
CA ALA A 527 -11.51 -4.25 -22.92
C ALA A 527 -10.25 -3.96 -23.75
N MET A 528 -10.40 -3.74 -25.06
CA MET A 528 -9.30 -3.35 -25.95
C MET A 528 -8.88 -1.89 -25.72
N GLU A 529 -9.84 -0.98 -25.57
CA GLU A 529 -9.58 0.43 -25.26
C GLU A 529 -8.88 0.60 -23.90
N LEU A 530 -9.23 -0.23 -22.91
CA LEU A 530 -8.52 -0.28 -21.64
C LEU A 530 -7.07 -0.78 -21.81
N GLY A 531 -6.82 -1.74 -22.70
CA GLY A 531 -5.48 -2.19 -23.05
C GLY A 531 -4.61 -1.03 -23.57
N VAL A 532 -5.11 -0.32 -24.59
CA VAL A 532 -4.44 0.88 -25.15
C VAL A 532 -4.21 1.96 -24.08
N ALA A 533 -5.18 2.19 -23.20
CA ALA A 533 -5.06 3.16 -22.11
C ALA A 533 -4.05 2.73 -21.03
N LEU A 534 -3.85 1.42 -20.82
CA LEU A 534 -2.86 0.86 -19.89
C LEU A 534 -1.44 0.86 -20.46
N GLU A 535 -1.27 0.65 -21.76
CA GLU A 535 0.03 0.82 -22.44
C GLU A 535 0.49 2.28 -22.40
N ARG A 536 -0.43 3.23 -22.67
CA ARG A 536 -0.13 4.66 -22.68
C ARG A 536 0.22 5.20 -21.28
N ILE A 537 -0.44 4.71 -20.23
CA ILE A 537 -0.23 5.13 -18.84
C ILE A 537 -0.27 3.89 -17.93
N PRO A 538 0.86 3.26 -17.60
CA PRO A 538 0.85 2.13 -16.67
C PRO A 538 0.25 2.56 -15.31
N GLY A 539 -0.66 1.74 -14.76
CA GLY A 539 -1.26 2.01 -13.46
C GLY A 539 -0.34 1.60 -12.31
N LEU A 540 -0.43 2.29 -11.17
CA LEU A 540 0.25 1.89 -9.95
C LEU A 540 -0.27 0.52 -9.45
N GLY A 541 0.65 -0.42 -9.21
CA GLY A 541 0.35 -1.78 -8.80
C GLY A 541 0.91 -2.83 -9.77
N GLN A 542 0.37 -4.05 -9.72
CA GLN A 542 0.81 -5.14 -10.59
C GLN A 542 0.34 -4.91 -12.04
N HIS A 543 1.28 -4.95 -12.98
CA HIS A 543 0.98 -4.82 -14.41
C HIS A 543 0.04 -5.94 -14.87
N LEU A 544 -0.97 -5.57 -15.65
CA LEU A 544 -1.85 -6.52 -16.30
C LEU A 544 -1.15 -7.08 -17.55
N PRO A 545 -1.13 -8.39 -17.78
CA PRO A 545 -0.65 -8.95 -19.03
C PRO A 545 -1.63 -8.58 -20.17
N LEU A 546 -1.12 -7.84 -21.17
CA LEU A 546 -1.87 -7.36 -22.34
C LEU A 546 -1.54 -8.11 -23.64
N GLU A 547 -0.68 -9.13 -23.53
CA GLU A 547 -0.20 -9.99 -24.62
C GLU A 547 -1.26 -11.02 -25.06
N GLU A 548 -0.94 -11.79 -26.09
CA GLU A 548 -1.76 -12.90 -26.55
C GLU A 548 -1.80 -14.07 -25.54
N ASP A 549 -2.97 -14.70 -25.34
CA ASP A 549 -3.08 -15.87 -24.45
C ASP A 549 -2.52 -17.13 -25.14
N ASN A 550 -1.21 -17.31 -25.01
CA ASN A 550 -0.48 -18.47 -25.53
C ASN A 550 -0.45 -19.68 -24.57
N TRP A 551 -1.18 -19.62 -23.45
CA TRP A 551 -1.22 -20.73 -22.50
C TRP A 551 -1.85 -21.98 -23.13
N PRO A 552 -1.25 -23.19 -22.97
CA PRO A 552 -1.84 -24.42 -23.49
C PRO A 552 -3.08 -24.80 -22.66
N LEU A 553 -4.24 -24.87 -23.30
CA LEU A 553 -5.46 -25.35 -22.66
C LEU A 553 -5.55 -26.89 -22.77
N PRO A 554 -5.91 -27.60 -21.68
CA PRO A 554 -6.20 -29.03 -21.72
C PRO A 554 -7.29 -29.38 -22.74
N SER A 555 -7.31 -30.64 -23.18
CA SER A 555 -8.38 -31.17 -24.02
C SER A 555 -9.38 -32.04 -23.23
N ASP A 556 -9.00 -32.49 -22.04
CA ASP A 556 -9.84 -33.32 -21.16
C ASP A 556 -10.79 -32.44 -20.32
N MET A 557 -12.01 -32.90 -20.08
CA MET A 557 -13.01 -32.15 -19.28
C MET A 557 -12.52 -31.83 -17.86
N VAL A 558 -11.80 -32.75 -17.21
CA VAL A 558 -11.17 -32.50 -15.89
C VAL A 558 -10.09 -31.41 -15.95
N GLY A 559 -9.38 -31.29 -17.07
CA GLY A 559 -8.45 -30.18 -17.31
C GLY A 559 -9.17 -28.85 -17.54
N LEU A 560 -10.29 -28.87 -18.26
CA LEU A 560 -11.11 -27.68 -18.50
C LEU A 560 -11.80 -27.17 -17.22
N THR A 561 -12.32 -28.06 -16.37
CA THR A 561 -12.91 -27.66 -15.06
C THR A 561 -11.87 -26.96 -14.18
N THR A 562 -10.64 -27.49 -14.11
CA THR A 562 -9.56 -26.88 -13.33
C THR A 562 -9.14 -25.51 -13.89
N GLU A 563 -8.97 -25.35 -15.21
CA GLU A 563 -8.67 -24.04 -15.81
C GLU A 563 -9.81 -23.01 -15.64
N VAL A 564 -11.08 -23.42 -15.70
CA VAL A 564 -12.22 -22.53 -15.39
C VAL A 564 -12.18 -22.08 -13.93
N SER A 565 -11.83 -22.98 -12.99
CA SER A 565 -11.65 -22.62 -11.57
C SER A 565 -10.43 -21.72 -11.33
N ASN A 566 -9.36 -21.87 -12.12
CA ASN A 566 -8.18 -21.00 -12.08
C ASN A 566 -8.55 -19.59 -12.57
N LEU A 567 -9.30 -19.51 -13.67
CA LEU A 567 -9.80 -18.25 -14.21
C LEU A 567 -10.70 -17.55 -13.18
N ALA A 568 -11.67 -18.25 -12.59
CA ALA A 568 -12.54 -17.71 -11.55
C ALA A 568 -11.76 -17.10 -10.38
N ARG A 569 -10.73 -17.82 -9.88
CA ARG A 569 -9.82 -17.31 -8.83
C ARG A 569 -9.06 -16.05 -9.28
N SER A 570 -8.62 -15.98 -10.54
CA SER A 570 -7.91 -14.81 -11.09
C SER A 570 -8.80 -13.59 -11.37
N VAL A 571 -10.11 -13.80 -11.53
CA VAL A 571 -11.11 -12.74 -11.70
C VAL A 571 -11.54 -12.16 -10.34
N ASN A 572 -11.63 -13.01 -9.31
CA ASN A 572 -12.11 -12.65 -7.98
C ASN A 572 -11.04 -12.06 -7.02
N LEU A 573 -9.84 -11.76 -7.51
CA LEU A 573 -8.81 -11.09 -6.71
C LEU A 573 -9.25 -9.67 -6.33
N PRO A 574 -9.01 -9.21 -5.09
CA PRO A 574 -9.30 -7.83 -4.70
C PRO A 574 -8.53 -6.86 -5.61
N SER A 575 -9.23 -5.83 -6.08
CA SER A 575 -8.77 -4.91 -7.11
C SER A 575 -7.40 -4.30 -6.78
N ALA A 576 -6.34 -4.84 -7.40
CA ALA A 576 -5.02 -4.25 -7.32
C ALA A 576 -5.05 -2.84 -7.93
N GLY A 577 -4.76 -1.81 -7.12
CA GLY A 577 -4.79 -0.41 -7.53
C GLY A 577 -6.04 0.37 -7.10
N GLY A 578 -6.44 0.28 -5.82
CA GLY A 578 -7.25 1.28 -5.10
C GLY A 578 -8.75 1.42 -5.47
N VAL A 579 -9.17 0.92 -6.63
CA VAL A 579 -10.56 1.02 -7.09
C VAL A 579 -11.37 -0.16 -6.56
N LYS A 580 -12.05 0.01 -5.42
CA LYS A 580 -12.98 -1.00 -4.86
C LYS A 580 -14.14 -1.29 -5.83
N ALA A 581 -14.56 -2.56 -5.85
CA ALA A 581 -15.56 -3.08 -6.78
C ALA A 581 -16.99 -3.04 -6.21
#